data_AF-A0A382S7X4-F1
#
_entry.id   AF-A0A382S7X4-F1
#
_cell.length_a   1.000
_cell.length_b   1.000
_cell.length_c   1.000
_cell.angle_alpha   90.00
_cell.angle_beta   90.00
_cell.angle_gamma   90.00
#
_symmetry.space_group_name_H-M   'P 1'
#
loop_
_entity.id
_entity.type
_entity.pdbx_description
1 polymer ?
#
loop_
_entity_poly.entity_id
_entity_poly.type
_entity_poly.pdbx_seq_one_letter_code
_entity_poly.pdbx_strand_id
1 'polypeptide(L)'
;SNGLLNDNQPRVERGEKKLKSLLDPNPKLDTDLLIRMMADKEVATDQELSSKPVTFKVERQLSSTFIVDQEQRYGTRCSSAVIRNEMGNVRFCEQNYDSSGKPTGCNFFELRAMPTK
;
A
#
# COMPACT_ATOMS: atom_id res chain seq x y z
N SER A 1 -10.94 -8.99 5.36
CA SER A 1 -10.27 -8.08 4.41
C SER A 1 -10.99 -6.75 4.46
N ASN A 2 -10.30 -5.62 4.43
CA ASN A 2 -10.98 -4.32 4.43
C ASN A 2 -11.57 -3.97 3.06
N GLY A 3 -11.34 -4.76 2.01
CA GLY A 3 -11.97 -4.65 0.69
C GLY A 3 -11.50 -5.80 -0.20
N LEU A 4 -12.24 -6.12 -1.27
CA LEU A 4 -11.81 -7.08 -2.28
C LEU A 4 -10.99 -6.38 -3.37
N LEU A 5 -10.18 -7.15 -4.09
CA LEU A 5 -9.54 -6.66 -5.31
C LEU A 5 -10.64 -6.29 -6.32
N ASN A 6 -10.59 -5.08 -6.88
CA ASN A 6 -11.63 -4.48 -7.74
C ASN A 6 -12.97 -4.13 -7.04
N ASP A 7 -12.97 -3.96 -5.72
CA ASP A 7 -14.10 -3.37 -5.00
C ASP A 7 -14.11 -1.83 -5.17
N ASN A 8 -15.29 -1.20 -5.12
CA ASN A 8 -15.48 0.25 -5.33
C ASN A 8 -15.07 1.09 -4.11
N GLN A 9 -14.10 0.61 -3.34
CA GLN A 9 -13.62 1.35 -2.18
C GLN A 9 -12.62 2.41 -2.61
N PRO A 10 -12.72 3.65 -2.09
CA PRO A 10 -11.87 4.76 -2.56
C PRO A 10 -10.36 4.46 -2.55
N ARG A 11 -9.83 3.76 -1.54
CA ARG A 11 -8.41 3.37 -1.51
C ARG A 11 -8.02 2.34 -2.57
N VAL A 12 -8.93 1.45 -2.95
CA VAL A 12 -8.69 0.44 -3.98
C VAL A 12 -8.61 1.12 -5.34
N GLU A 13 -9.59 1.96 -5.67
CA GLU A 13 -9.62 2.74 -6.91
C GLU A 13 -8.41 3.68 -7.05
N ARG A 14 -8.04 4.39 -5.98
CA ARG A 14 -6.85 5.24 -5.96
C ARG A 14 -5.57 4.42 -6.13
N GLY A 15 -5.46 3.28 -5.45
CA GLY A 15 -4.33 2.36 -5.56
C GLY A 15 -4.17 1.84 -6.99
N GLU A 16 -5.25 1.41 -7.62
CA GLU A 16 -5.24 0.95 -9.02
C GLU A 16 -4.83 2.06 -9.99
N LYS A 17 -5.35 3.28 -9.81
CA LYS A 17 -5.00 4.42 -10.66
C LYS A 17 -3.52 4.77 -10.53
N LYS A 18 -2.98 4.82 -9.30
CA LYS A 18 -1.56 5.08 -9.03
C LYS A 18 -0.69 3.96 -9.61
N LEU A 19 -1.06 2.71 -9.43
CA LEU A 19 -0.33 1.57 -9.98
C LEU A 19 -0.30 1.60 -11.50
N LYS A 20 -1.44 1.86 -12.17
CA LYS A 20 -1.49 2.04 -13.63
C LYS A 20 -0.54 3.14 -14.10
N SER A 21 -0.52 4.28 -13.42
CA SER A 21 0.40 5.38 -13.73
C SER A 21 1.88 5.01 -13.51
N LEU A 22 2.19 4.14 -12.55
CA LEU A 22 3.56 3.65 -12.35
C LEU A 22 3.99 2.65 -13.42
N LEU A 23 3.04 2.00 -14.09
CA LEU A 23 3.28 1.01 -15.14
C LEU A 23 3.33 1.62 -16.56
N ASP A 24 2.83 2.85 -16.76
CA ASP A 24 2.63 3.45 -18.08
C ASP A 24 3.49 4.71 -18.33
N PRO A 25 4.27 4.75 -19.43
CA PRO A 25 5.30 3.81 -19.80
C PRO A 25 6.59 4.16 -19.04
N ASN A 26 6.72 3.68 -17.80
CA ASN A 26 7.91 3.92 -17.00
C ASN A 26 8.85 2.69 -17.10
N PRO A 27 10.02 2.81 -17.76
CA PRO A 27 10.91 1.66 -18.00
C PRO A 27 11.60 1.12 -16.73
N LYS A 28 11.41 1.74 -15.56
CA LYS A 28 12.08 1.37 -14.30
C LYS A 28 11.13 1.41 -13.11
N LEU A 29 10.12 0.55 -13.10
CA LEU A 29 9.40 0.25 -11.87
C LEU A 29 10.40 -0.35 -10.86
N ASP A 30 10.49 0.26 -9.68
CA ASP A 30 11.25 -0.24 -8.54
C ASP A 30 10.36 -0.42 -7.30
N THR A 31 10.88 -1.13 -6.31
CA THR A 31 10.15 -1.39 -5.07
C THR A 31 9.88 -0.12 -4.26
N ASP A 32 10.72 0.91 -4.38
CA ASP A 32 10.56 2.14 -3.62
C ASP A 32 9.37 2.96 -4.11
N LEU A 33 9.12 2.98 -5.43
CA LEU A 33 7.91 3.58 -6.01
C LEU A 33 6.64 2.88 -5.49
N LEU A 34 6.67 1.55 -5.35
CA LEU A 34 5.56 0.80 -4.78
C LEU A 34 5.38 1.09 -3.28
N ILE A 35 6.46 1.15 -2.50
CA ILE A 35 6.41 1.55 -1.08
C ILE A 35 5.83 2.97 -0.94
N ARG A 36 6.28 3.93 -1.76
CA ARG A 36 5.76 5.31 -1.75
C ARG A 36 4.27 5.36 -2.10
N MET A 37 3.82 4.55 -3.06
CA MET A 37 2.39 4.42 -3.38
C MET A 37 1.57 3.96 -2.17
N MET A 38 2.09 3.00 -1.40
CA MET A 38 1.42 2.47 -0.21
C MET A 38 1.44 3.43 0.99
N ALA A 39 2.30 4.45 0.98
CA ALA A 39 2.36 5.49 2.02
C ALA A 39 1.25 6.55 1.91
N ASP A 40 0.25 6.33 1.05
CA ASP A 40 -0.88 7.22 0.84
C ASP A 40 -1.82 7.30 2.06
N LYS A 41 -1.85 8.47 2.69
CA LYS A 41 -2.68 8.78 3.87
C LYS A 41 -4.01 9.43 3.50
N GLU A 42 -4.34 9.55 2.22
CA GLU A 42 -5.59 10.17 1.78
C GLU A 42 -6.79 9.40 2.33
N VAL A 43 -7.66 10.13 3.04
CA VAL A 43 -8.87 9.64 3.67
C VAL A 43 -10.05 10.04 2.80
N ALA A 44 -10.98 9.12 2.55
CA ALA A 44 -12.20 9.40 1.81
C ALA A 44 -13.07 10.42 2.56
N THR A 45 -13.70 11.31 1.80
CA THR A 45 -14.71 12.24 2.30
C THR A 45 -16.00 11.51 2.65
N ASP A 46 -16.83 12.11 3.52
CA ASP A 46 -18.10 11.51 3.93
C ASP A 46 -19.04 11.25 2.73
N GLN A 47 -18.91 12.00 1.63
CA GLN A 47 -19.68 11.82 0.40
C GLN A 47 -19.24 10.59 -0.41
N GLU A 48 -17.98 10.17 -0.27
CA GLU A 48 -17.43 8.98 -0.93
C GLU A 48 -17.68 7.70 -0.12
N LEU A 49 -18.14 7.83 1.13
CA LEU A 49 -18.45 6.73 2.02
C LEU A 49 -19.94 6.35 1.90
N SER A 50 -20.23 5.07 1.67
CA SER A 50 -21.59 4.57 1.39
C SER A 50 -22.45 4.29 2.64
N SER A 51 -22.17 4.97 3.76
CA SER A 51 -22.54 4.47 5.10
C SER A 51 -23.45 5.37 5.94
N LYS A 52 -23.96 4.79 7.03
CA LYS A 52 -24.74 5.49 8.07
C LYS A 52 -23.79 6.24 9.03
N PRO A 53 -24.28 7.27 9.77
CA PRO A 53 -23.48 8.11 10.66
C PRO A 53 -22.53 7.40 11.63
N VAL A 54 -22.98 6.29 12.23
CA VAL A 54 -22.16 5.48 13.16
C VAL A 54 -21.01 4.75 12.47
N THR A 55 -21.18 4.39 11.19
CA THR A 55 -20.21 3.61 10.42
C THR A 55 -19.14 4.51 9.78
N PHE A 56 -19.42 5.80 9.59
CA PHE A 56 -18.46 6.74 8.99
C PHE A 56 -17.14 6.83 9.74
N LYS A 57 -17.11 6.80 11.08
CA LYS A 57 -15.84 6.90 11.82
C LYS A 57 -14.89 5.75 11.47
N VAL A 58 -15.41 4.53 11.45
CA VAL A 58 -14.64 3.32 11.13
C VAL A 58 -14.28 3.28 9.65
N GLU A 59 -15.23 3.55 8.75
CA GLU A 59 -14.96 3.53 7.31
C GLU A 59 -13.97 4.62 6.89
N ARG A 60 -14.09 5.81 7.45
CA ARG A 60 -13.15 6.91 7.23
C ARG A 60 -11.75 6.51 7.66
N GLN A 61 -11.60 5.89 8.82
CA GLN A 61 -10.31 5.40 9.31
C GLN A 61 -9.72 4.30 8.42
N LEU A 62 -10.56 3.41 7.91
CA LEU A 62 -10.12 2.32 7.02
C LEU A 62 -9.99 2.76 5.56
N SER A 63 -10.43 3.97 5.19
CA SER A 63 -10.47 4.44 3.80
C SER A 63 -9.13 4.89 3.23
N SER A 64 -8.07 4.95 4.04
CA SER A 64 -6.71 5.23 3.57
C SER A 64 -5.93 3.95 3.33
N THR A 65 -4.94 4.01 2.44
CA THR A 65 -3.99 2.92 2.22
C THR A 65 -3.01 2.82 3.40
N PHE A 66 -2.59 3.98 3.92
CA PHE A 66 -1.75 4.11 5.10
C PHE A 66 -2.57 4.66 6.27
N ILE A 67 -2.78 3.84 7.30
CA ILE A 67 -3.62 4.18 8.45
C ILE A 67 -2.72 4.69 9.59
N VAL A 68 -3.08 5.82 10.18
CA VAL A 68 -2.48 6.31 11.44
C VAL A 68 -3.61 6.76 12.36
N ASP A 69 -3.84 6.02 13.43
CA ASP A 69 -4.73 6.39 14.52
C ASP A 69 -3.97 6.32 15.84
N GLN A 70 -3.61 7.50 16.36
CA GLN A 70 -2.90 7.62 17.62
C GLN A 70 -3.80 7.39 18.83
N GLU A 71 -5.10 7.69 18.73
CA GLU A 71 -6.06 7.54 19.83
C GLU A 71 -6.28 6.05 20.13
N GLN A 72 -6.48 5.25 19.08
CA GLN A 72 -6.70 3.80 19.19
C GLN A 72 -5.40 2.98 19.16
N ARG A 73 -4.24 3.65 18.99
CA ARG A 73 -2.93 3.02 18.74
C ARG A 73 -2.97 1.99 17.61
N TYR A 74 -3.72 2.29 16.55
CA TYR A 74 -3.90 1.42 15.40
C TYR A 74 -3.33 2.08 14.15
N GLY A 75 -2.67 1.30 13.29
CA GLY A 75 -2.14 1.84 12.05
C GLY A 75 -1.18 0.91 11.31
N THR A 76 -0.78 1.34 10.13
CA THR A 76 0.14 0.62 9.26
C THR A 76 1.52 0.54 9.90
N ARG A 77 2.01 -0.68 10.14
CA ARG A 77 3.31 -0.94 10.79
C ARG A 77 4.43 -1.27 9.81
N CYS A 78 4.07 -1.81 8.66
CA CYS A 78 4.98 -2.01 7.55
C CYS A 78 4.26 -1.87 6.22
N SER A 79 5.03 -1.69 5.16
CA SER A 79 4.60 -1.87 3.78
C SER A 79 5.66 -2.69 3.09
N SER A 80 5.25 -3.71 2.35
CA SER A 80 6.16 -4.63 1.67
C SER A 80 5.85 -4.61 0.18
N ALA A 81 6.88 -4.48 -0.64
CA ALA A 81 6.81 -4.47 -2.10
C ALA A 81 7.64 -5.63 -2.65
N VAL A 82 7.04 -6.39 -3.57
CA VAL A 82 7.69 -7.54 -4.22
C VAL A 82 7.55 -7.37 -5.73
N ILE A 83 8.68 -7.38 -6.42
CA ILE A 83 8.74 -7.42 -7.89
C ILE A 83 9.41 -8.72 -8.28
N ARG A 84 8.72 -9.55 -9.07
CA ARG A 84 9.27 -10.75 -9.69
C ARG A 84 9.25 -10.59 -11.19
N ASN A 85 10.40 -10.78 -11.85
CA ASN A 85 10.47 -10.75 -13.32
C ASN A 85 10.27 -12.16 -13.93
N GLU A 86 10.20 -12.22 -15.26
CA GLU A 86 10.02 -13.48 -16.01
C GLU A 86 11.17 -14.47 -15.82
N MET A 87 12.39 -13.96 -15.61
CA MET A 87 13.56 -14.78 -15.30
C MET A 87 13.53 -15.35 -13.87
N GLY A 88 12.51 -15.00 -13.07
CA GLY A 88 12.36 -15.44 -11.68
C GLY A 88 13.19 -14.68 -10.66
N ASN A 89 13.90 -13.61 -11.05
CA ASN A 89 14.57 -12.73 -10.10
C ASN A 89 13.53 -11.96 -9.29
N VAL A 90 13.76 -11.84 -7.98
CA VAL A 90 12.87 -11.17 -7.04
C VAL A 90 13.60 -10.00 -6.41
N ARG A 91 12.97 -8.83 -6.41
CA ARG A 91 13.32 -7.71 -5.54
C ARG A 91 12.24 -7.58 -4.48
N PHE A 92 12.65 -7.57 -3.22
CA PHE A 92 11.78 -7.36 -2.07
C PHE A 92 12.26 -6.11 -1.33
N CYS A 93 11.32 -5.24 -0.96
CA CYS A 93 11.57 -4.14 -0.05
C CYS A 93 10.48 -4.15 1.02
N GLU A 94 10.86 -3.89 2.28
CA GLU A 94 9.91 -3.63 3.36
C GLU A 94 10.33 -2.37 4.11
N GLN A 95 9.38 -1.45 4.26
CA GLN A 95 9.53 -0.26 5.10
C GLN A 95 8.72 -0.46 6.38
N ASN A 96 9.38 -0.33 7.53
CA ASN A 96 8.73 -0.37 8.85
C ASN A 96 8.44 1.04 9.36
N TYR A 97 7.38 1.17 10.16
CA TYR A 97 6.93 2.43 10.73
C TYR A 97 6.73 2.31 12.24
N ASP A 98 6.91 3.39 12.99
CA ASP A 98 6.58 3.48 14.41
C ASP A 98 5.07 3.73 14.65
N SER A 99 4.66 3.90 15.92
CA SER A 99 3.23 4.13 16.25
C SER A 99 2.70 5.48 15.81
N SER A 100 3.58 6.41 15.45
CA SER A 100 3.23 7.70 14.84
C SER A 100 3.21 7.65 13.31
N GLY A 101 3.50 6.48 12.72
CA GLY A 101 3.61 6.31 11.28
C GLY A 101 4.90 6.90 10.70
N LYS A 102 5.93 7.12 11.52
CA LYS A 102 7.25 7.57 11.03
C LYS A 102 8.08 6.36 10.58
N PRO A 103 8.80 6.46 9.45
CA PRO A 103 9.72 5.42 9.02
C PRO A 103 10.75 5.09 10.11
N THR A 104 11.03 3.81 10.30
CA THR A 104 12.04 3.31 11.25
C THR A 104 13.15 2.58 10.50
N GLY A 105 13.05 1.24 10.41
CA GLY A 105 13.95 0.41 9.61
C GLY A 105 13.37 0.09 8.23
N CYS A 106 14.24 -0.24 7.28
CA CYS A 106 13.85 -0.83 6.02
C CYS A 106 14.75 -2.04 5.72
N ASN A 107 14.20 -3.02 5.01
CA ASN A 107 14.92 -4.19 4.53
C ASN A 107 14.78 -4.26 3.02
N PHE A 108 15.87 -4.58 2.33
CA PHE A 108 15.87 -4.83 0.90
C PHE A 108 16.61 -6.13 0.61
N PHE A 109 16.03 -6.97 -0.24
CA PHE A 109 16.63 -8.21 -0.72
C PHE A 109 16.50 -8.31 -2.23
N GLU A 110 17.59 -8.71 -2.89
CA GLU A 110 17.57 -9.13 -4.29
C GLU A 110 17.95 -10.61 -4.36
N LEU A 111 16.99 -11.43 -4.81
CA LEU A 111 17.13 -12.87 -4.92
C LEU A 111 17.17 -13.21 -6.41
N ARG A 112 18.25 -13.88 -6.85
CA ARG A 112 18.36 -14.36 -8.22
C ARG A 112 17.72 -15.73 -8.35
N ALA A 113 17.05 -15.98 -9.47
CA ALA A 113 16.57 -17.32 -9.77
C ALA A 113 17.73 -18.30 -9.80
N MET A 114 17.53 -19.48 -9.23
CA MET A 114 18.45 -20.60 -9.40
C MET A 114 18.43 -21.02 -10.88
N PRO A 115 19.59 -21.33 -11.50
CA PRO A 115 19.60 -21.93 -12.82
C PRO A 115 18.83 -23.25 -12.77
N THR A 116 17.81 -23.41 -13.62
CA THR A 116 17.23 -24.72 -13.91
C THR A 116 18.30 -25.54 -14.62
N LYS A 117 18.70 -26.68 -14.03
CA LYS A 117 19.58 -27.66 -14.66
C LYS A 117 18.91 -28.32 -15.87
#